data_AF-A0ABD5JSU9-F1
#
_entry.id   AF-A0ABD5JSU9-F1
#
_cell.length_a   1.000
_cell.length_b   1.000
_cell.length_c   1.000
_cell.angle_alpha   90.00
_cell.angle_beta   90.00
_cell.angle_gamma   90.00
#
_symmetry.space_group_name_H-M   'P 1'
#
loop_
_entity.id
_entity.type
_entity.pdbx_description
1 polymer ?
#
loop_
_entity_poly.entity_id
_entity_poly.type
_entity_poly.pdbx_seq_one_letter_code
_entity_poly.pdbx_strand_id
1 'polypeptide(L)'
;MSCYGSTLTFYGWGEDVPHPNIEILRCLETVVQALQIHKTMSGTKLKRTYDFDPDLFDAAVQHGSERKVLKWGDRNMFTFVAPYIIPEEAYYDSIEGAFREIWEAEGYDKSQFYLENTARRDSKIAGPWTRPDFTMVSYKKFPWTIGSEFDVVTFEVKRADTSNVLAVFEAMSHRSAATRSYVVFPLDEVTWTTKDPAQAVRVKDECIRHGIGLILVGAGHSTAVHAIPARRFDIDHRKSSDFLAAVLTEAGKNRIAEWK
;
A
#
# COMPACT_ATOMS: atom_id res chain seq x y z
N MET A 1 -36.06 27.06 13.17
CA MET A 1 -35.11 26.97 12.06
C MET A 1 -33.73 27.33 12.60
N SER A 2 -32.90 26.33 12.91
CA SER A 2 -31.44 26.45 13.00
C SER A 2 -30.88 25.05 13.25
N CYS A 3 -30.09 24.56 12.31
CA CYS A 3 -29.38 23.30 12.38
C CYS A 3 -28.03 23.54 13.06
N TYR A 4 -27.68 22.72 14.05
CA TYR A 4 -26.30 22.57 14.50
C TYR A 4 -25.83 21.17 14.11
N GLY A 5 -25.00 21.13 13.07
CA GLY A 5 -24.22 19.94 12.71
C GLY A 5 -22.99 19.86 13.62
N SER A 6 -22.81 18.71 14.26
CA SER A 6 -21.57 18.35 14.95
C SER A 6 -20.66 17.59 14.01
N THR A 7 -19.54 18.22 13.67
CA THR A 7 -18.43 17.67 12.91
C THR A 7 -17.70 16.64 13.78
N LEU A 8 -17.69 15.37 13.36
CA LEU A 8 -16.86 14.31 13.95
C LEU A 8 -15.39 14.58 13.61
N THR A 9 -14.63 15.02 14.61
CA THR A 9 -13.17 15.06 14.59
C THR A 9 -12.62 13.64 14.68
N PHE A 10 -11.90 13.21 13.65
CA PHE A 10 -11.06 12.01 13.69
C PHE A 10 -9.92 12.25 14.70
N TYR A 11 -9.94 11.51 15.81
CA TYR A 11 -8.87 11.52 16.80
C TYR A 11 -7.60 10.89 16.19
N GLY A 12 -6.50 11.65 16.26
CA GLY A 12 -5.16 11.19 15.96
C GLY A 12 -4.71 10.10 16.95
N TRP A 13 -3.96 9.14 16.42
CA TRP A 13 -3.32 8.07 17.18
C TRP A 13 -2.10 8.64 17.91
N GLY A 14 -2.00 8.38 19.21
CA GLY A 14 -0.80 8.66 20.00
C GLY A 14 0.34 7.69 19.63
N GLU A 15 1.57 8.19 19.68
CA GLU A 15 2.77 7.61 19.06
C GLU A 15 3.35 6.32 19.69
N ASP A 16 2.71 5.64 20.65
CA ASP A 16 3.38 4.57 21.42
C ASP A 16 2.60 3.25 21.60
N VAL A 17 1.57 2.98 20.78
CA VAL A 17 0.98 1.63 20.71
C VAL A 17 1.50 0.96 19.44
N PRO A 18 2.21 -0.18 19.51
CA PRO A 18 2.62 -0.90 18.31
C PRO A 18 1.40 -1.13 17.44
N HIS A 19 1.40 -0.57 16.23
CA HIS A 19 0.36 -0.90 15.27
C HIS A 19 0.39 -2.41 15.07
N PRO A 20 -0.75 -3.10 15.17
CA PRO A 20 -0.79 -4.54 14.91
C PRO A 20 -0.23 -4.77 13.50
N ASN A 21 0.67 -5.75 13.38
CA ASN A 21 1.24 -6.09 12.09
C ASN A 21 0.12 -6.52 11.11
N ILE A 22 0.43 -6.50 9.82
CA ILE A 22 -0.56 -6.79 8.78
C ILE A 22 -1.18 -8.20 8.91
N GLU A 23 -0.45 -9.17 9.49
CA GLU A 23 -0.94 -10.53 9.71
C GLU A 23 -2.05 -10.57 10.76
N ILE A 24 -1.90 -9.86 11.88
CA ILE A 24 -2.93 -9.70 12.90
C ILE A 24 -4.19 -9.07 12.29
N LEU A 25 -4.03 -8.05 11.44
CA LEU A 25 -5.16 -7.37 10.82
C LEU A 25 -5.90 -8.24 9.80
N ARG A 26 -5.20 -9.11 9.06
CA ARG A 26 -5.81 -10.11 8.17
C ARG A 26 -6.53 -11.20 8.94
N CYS A 27 -5.95 -11.65 10.05
CA CYS A 27 -6.62 -12.58 10.95
C CYS A 27 -7.93 -11.96 11.46
N LEU A 28 -7.90 -10.69 11.89
CA LEU A 28 -9.09 -9.96 12.31
C LEU A 28 -10.14 -9.82 11.20
N GLU A 29 -9.73 -9.44 9.98
CA GLU A 29 -10.63 -9.35 8.83
C GLU A 29 -11.34 -10.69 8.57
N THR A 30 -10.60 -11.80 8.59
CA THR A 30 -11.15 -13.15 8.39
C THR A 30 -12.12 -13.51 9.52
N VAL A 31 -11.78 -13.21 10.78
CA VAL A 31 -12.66 -13.42 11.94
C VAL A 31 -13.96 -12.62 11.79
N VAL A 32 -13.87 -11.34 11.41
CA VAL A 32 -15.05 -10.47 11.26
C VAL A 32 -15.92 -10.94 10.10
N GLN A 33 -15.35 -11.37 8.98
CA GLN A 33 -16.09 -11.97 7.86
C GLN A 33 -16.82 -13.26 8.27
N ALA A 34 -16.15 -14.15 9.01
CA ALA A 34 -16.77 -15.36 9.55
C ALA A 34 -17.96 -15.03 10.48
N LEU A 35 -17.77 -14.06 11.37
CA LEU A 35 -18.82 -13.61 12.29
C LEU A 35 -19.94 -12.86 11.56
N GLN A 36 -19.68 -12.18 10.45
CA GLN A 36 -20.71 -11.51 9.66
C GLN A 36 -21.73 -12.53 9.10
N ILE A 37 -21.24 -13.72 8.71
CA ILE A 37 -22.04 -14.85 8.23
C ILE A 37 -22.77 -15.52 9.39
N HIS A 38 -22.05 -15.93 10.44
CA HIS A 38 -22.59 -16.77 11.51
C HIS A 38 -23.21 -16.00 12.69
N LYS A 39 -23.07 -14.67 12.71
CA LYS A 39 -23.41 -13.72 13.79
C LYS A 39 -22.61 -13.91 15.08
N THR A 40 -22.49 -15.15 15.56
CA THR A 40 -21.83 -15.49 16.83
C THR A 40 -21.14 -16.85 16.73
N MET A 41 -19.88 -16.96 17.19
CA MET A 41 -19.11 -18.21 17.20
C MET A 41 -18.18 -18.29 18.43
N SER A 42 -17.86 -19.50 18.90
CA SER A 42 -16.83 -19.68 19.92
C SER A 42 -15.43 -19.54 19.35
N GLY A 43 -14.47 -19.07 20.15
CA GLY A 43 -13.06 -18.97 19.76
C GLY A 43 -12.47 -20.30 19.29
N THR A 44 -12.75 -21.38 20.01
CA THR A 44 -12.32 -22.73 19.61
C THR A 44 -12.87 -23.14 18.25
N LYS A 45 -14.13 -22.79 17.94
CA LYS A 45 -14.72 -23.08 16.63
C LYS A 45 -14.10 -22.22 15.54
N LEU A 46 -13.84 -20.94 15.80
CA LEU A 46 -13.17 -20.04 14.86
C LEU A 46 -11.76 -20.56 14.53
N LYS A 47 -10.91 -20.78 15.55
CA LYS A 47 -9.54 -21.30 15.39
C LYS A 47 -9.51 -22.59 14.55
N ARG A 48 -10.39 -23.56 14.85
CA ARG A 48 -10.45 -24.84 14.13
C ARG A 48 -11.02 -24.73 12.71
N THR A 49 -12.02 -23.89 12.49
CA THR A 49 -12.72 -23.83 11.18
C THR A 49 -11.90 -23.08 10.14
N TYR A 50 -11.15 -22.06 10.56
CA TYR A 50 -10.38 -21.19 9.69
C TYR A 50 -8.86 -21.38 9.86
N ASP A 51 -8.45 -22.40 10.61
CA ASP A 51 -7.06 -22.79 10.83
C ASP A 51 -6.16 -21.62 11.28
N PHE A 52 -6.62 -20.85 12.26
CA PHE A 52 -5.87 -19.70 12.75
C PHE A 52 -4.71 -20.13 13.64
N ASP A 53 -3.56 -19.49 13.42
CA ASP A 53 -2.49 -19.47 14.41
C ASP A 53 -3.03 -18.91 15.76
N PRO A 54 -2.79 -19.60 16.89
CA PRO A 54 -3.35 -19.19 18.17
C PRO A 54 -2.92 -17.79 18.63
N ASP A 55 -1.66 -17.41 18.40
CA ASP A 55 -1.09 -16.15 18.89
C ASP A 55 -1.60 -14.98 18.04
N LEU A 56 -1.61 -15.15 16.71
CA LEU A 56 -2.21 -14.18 15.78
C LEU A 56 -3.70 -14.00 16.06
N PHE A 57 -4.43 -15.09 16.33
CA PHE A 57 -5.86 -15.02 16.65
C PHE A 57 -6.11 -14.23 17.92
N ASP A 58 -5.37 -14.53 19.00
CA ASP A 58 -5.60 -13.90 20.30
C ASP A 58 -5.29 -12.39 20.22
N ALA A 59 -4.22 -11.99 19.51
CA ALA A 59 -3.93 -10.59 19.22
C ALA A 59 -5.02 -9.93 18.33
N ALA A 60 -5.51 -10.65 17.32
CA ALA A 60 -6.53 -10.15 16.40
C ALA A 60 -7.87 -9.88 17.10
N VAL A 61 -8.36 -10.81 17.93
CA VAL A 61 -9.63 -10.62 18.64
C VAL A 61 -9.53 -9.54 19.72
N GLN A 62 -8.36 -9.40 20.37
CA GLN A 62 -8.10 -8.31 21.30
C GLN A 62 -8.19 -6.96 20.56
N HIS A 63 -7.48 -6.83 19.44
CA HIS A 63 -7.54 -5.63 18.61
C HIS A 63 -8.96 -5.34 18.10
N GLY A 64 -9.68 -6.37 17.65
CA GLY A 64 -11.04 -6.26 17.15
C GLY A 64 -12.04 -5.80 18.22
N SER A 65 -11.85 -6.23 19.46
CA SER A 65 -12.65 -5.81 20.61
C SER A 65 -12.40 -4.34 20.97
N GLU A 66 -11.13 -3.91 20.99
CA GLU A 66 -10.75 -2.50 21.21
C GLU A 66 -11.31 -1.57 20.13
N ARG A 67 -11.31 -2.03 18.87
CA ARG A 67 -11.89 -1.34 17.72
C ARG A 67 -13.42 -1.44 17.63
N LYS A 68 -14.06 -2.21 18.52
CA LYS A 68 -15.51 -2.44 18.57
C LYS A 68 -16.07 -3.01 17.26
N VAL A 69 -15.29 -3.79 16.51
CA VAL A 69 -15.77 -4.52 15.32
C VAL A 69 -16.30 -5.92 15.65
N LEU A 70 -15.90 -6.44 16.81
CA LEU A 70 -16.49 -7.62 17.42
C LEU A 70 -16.66 -7.40 18.93
N LYS A 71 -17.46 -8.27 19.56
CA LYS A 71 -17.63 -8.31 21.01
C LYS A 71 -17.18 -9.67 21.54
N TRP A 72 -16.26 -9.66 22.50
CA TRP A 72 -15.94 -10.83 23.30
C TRP A 72 -16.94 -10.94 24.46
N GLY A 73 -17.69 -12.04 24.52
CA GLY A 73 -18.67 -12.34 25.55
C GLY A 73 -18.33 -13.61 26.33
N ASP A 74 -19.28 -14.05 27.14
CA ASP A 74 -19.11 -15.19 28.04
C ASP A 74 -18.75 -16.49 27.28
N ARG A 75 -18.05 -17.39 27.97
CA ARG A 75 -17.66 -18.72 27.46
C ARG A 75 -16.87 -18.67 26.15
N ASN A 76 -16.05 -17.64 25.97
CA ASN A 76 -15.21 -17.46 24.79
C ASN A 76 -16.03 -17.34 23.48
N MET A 77 -17.19 -16.68 23.56
CA MET A 77 -18.05 -16.41 22.42
C MET A 77 -17.73 -15.03 21.84
N PHE A 78 -17.60 -14.97 20.52
CA PHE A 78 -17.39 -13.74 19.78
C PHE A 78 -18.63 -13.43 18.95
N THR A 79 -19.06 -12.17 18.95
CA THR A 79 -20.24 -11.70 18.20
C THR A 79 -19.85 -10.58 17.26
N PHE A 80 -20.38 -10.61 16.05
CA PHE A 80 -20.22 -9.54 15.05
C PHE A 80 -20.81 -8.23 15.57
N VAL A 81 -20.06 -7.14 15.43
CA VAL A 81 -20.56 -5.78 15.76
C VAL A 81 -20.58 -4.91 14.50
N ALA A 82 -19.47 -4.87 13.76
CA ALA A 82 -19.33 -4.02 12.58
C ALA A 82 -18.39 -4.68 11.56
N PRO A 83 -18.53 -4.36 10.26
CA PRO A 83 -17.53 -4.77 9.27
C PRO A 83 -16.18 -4.16 9.61
N TYR A 84 -15.12 -4.87 9.25
CA TYR A 84 -13.75 -4.44 9.43
C TYR A 84 -13.06 -4.40 8.07
N ILE A 85 -12.33 -3.31 7.82
CA ILE A 85 -11.52 -3.14 6.63
C ILE A 85 -10.13 -2.74 7.10
N ILE A 86 -9.12 -3.45 6.62
CA ILE A 86 -7.72 -3.14 6.90
C ILE A 86 -7.42 -1.75 6.30
N PRO A 87 -6.94 -0.79 7.10
CA PRO A 87 -6.65 0.53 6.59
C PRO A 87 -5.41 0.52 5.67
N GLU A 88 -5.32 1.46 4.75
CA GLU A 88 -4.29 1.47 3.69
C GLU A 88 -2.87 1.59 4.25
N GLU A 89 -2.71 2.37 5.32
CA GLU A 89 -1.43 2.54 6.00
C GLU A 89 -0.84 1.25 6.57
N ALA A 90 -1.66 0.24 6.84
CA ALA A 90 -1.19 -1.01 7.41
C ALA A 90 -0.40 -1.85 6.40
N TYR A 91 -0.52 -1.56 5.10
CA TYR A 91 0.21 -2.26 4.06
C TYR A 91 1.60 -1.68 3.82
N TYR A 92 1.85 -0.42 4.23
CA TYR A 92 3.07 0.32 3.85
C TYR A 92 4.35 -0.36 4.29
N ASP A 93 4.45 -0.79 5.54
CA ASP A 93 5.69 -1.42 6.06
C ASP A 93 6.02 -2.71 5.31
N SER A 94 5.02 -3.56 5.06
CA SER A 94 5.20 -4.80 4.32
C SER A 94 5.56 -4.56 2.85
N ILE A 95 4.88 -3.59 2.22
CA ILE A 95 5.07 -3.27 0.81
C ILE A 95 6.43 -2.59 0.57
N GLU A 96 6.92 -1.79 1.50
CA GLU A 96 8.24 -1.16 1.37
C GLU A 96 9.34 -2.21 1.23
N GLY A 97 9.30 -3.27 2.05
CA GLY A 97 10.21 -4.41 1.93
C GLY A 97 10.13 -5.07 0.56
N ALA A 98 8.90 -5.35 0.11
CA ALA A 98 8.64 -5.98 -1.19
C ALA A 98 9.15 -5.12 -2.38
N PHE A 99 9.05 -3.80 -2.29
CA PHE A 99 9.61 -2.89 -3.32
C PHE A 99 11.13 -2.93 -3.37
N ARG A 100 11.82 -3.02 -2.22
CA ARG A 100 13.28 -3.14 -2.23
C ARG A 100 13.72 -4.45 -2.89
N GLU A 101 13.05 -5.55 -2.55
CA GLU A 101 13.34 -6.87 -3.10
C GLU A 101 13.13 -6.94 -4.62
N ILE A 102 12.01 -6.40 -5.13
CA ILE A 102 11.74 -6.45 -6.57
C ILE A 102 12.74 -5.60 -7.36
N TRP A 103 13.19 -4.46 -6.84
CA TRP A 103 14.22 -3.64 -7.49
C TRP A 103 15.61 -4.31 -7.47
N GLU A 104 15.96 -4.97 -6.36
CA GLU A 104 17.18 -5.78 -6.29
C GLU A 104 17.14 -6.94 -7.31
N ALA A 105 15.98 -7.57 -7.49
CA ALA A 105 15.78 -8.60 -8.50
C ALA A 105 15.91 -8.08 -9.95
N GLU A 106 15.66 -6.79 -10.20
CA GLU A 106 15.95 -6.11 -11.47
C GLU A 106 17.45 -5.76 -11.65
N GLY A 107 18.31 -6.21 -10.73
CA GLY A 107 19.75 -6.04 -10.78
C GLY A 107 20.21 -4.63 -10.41
N TYR A 108 19.47 -3.96 -9.53
CA TYR A 108 19.95 -2.77 -8.82
C TYR A 108 20.63 -3.17 -7.52
N ASP A 109 21.79 -2.58 -7.24
CA ASP A 109 22.39 -2.67 -5.91
C ASP A 109 21.65 -1.73 -4.92
N LYS A 110 21.64 -2.06 -3.62
CA LYS A 110 21.02 -1.24 -2.57
C LYS A 110 21.56 0.19 -2.52
N SER A 111 22.77 0.43 -3.01
CA SER A 111 23.36 1.77 -3.13
C SER A 111 22.86 2.57 -4.34
N GLN A 112 22.20 1.92 -5.30
CA GLN A 112 21.74 2.50 -6.57
C GLN A 112 20.28 2.95 -6.54
N PHE A 113 19.56 2.76 -5.44
CA PHE A 113 18.23 3.28 -5.28
C PHE A 113 17.94 3.72 -3.85
N TYR A 114 16.98 4.61 -3.71
CA TYR A 114 16.50 5.14 -2.45
C TYR A 114 14.97 5.17 -2.52
N LEU A 115 14.33 4.43 -1.63
CA LEU A 115 12.88 4.35 -1.49
C LEU A 115 12.46 5.03 -0.19
N GLU A 116 11.40 5.82 -0.27
CA GLU A 116 10.85 6.56 0.86
C GLU A 116 9.32 6.52 0.85
N ASN A 117 8.73 6.27 2.02
CA ASN A 117 7.30 6.45 2.26
C ASN A 117 6.97 7.94 2.29
N THR A 118 6.21 8.40 1.29
CA THR A 118 5.85 9.80 1.10
C THR A 118 4.41 10.12 1.49
N ALA A 119 3.59 9.14 1.87
CA ALA A 119 2.16 9.29 2.17
C ALA A 119 1.87 10.35 3.27
N ARG A 120 2.63 10.32 4.38
CA ARG A 120 2.29 11.02 5.65
C ARG A 120 3.07 12.29 5.97
N ARG A 121 3.81 12.86 5.02
CA ARG A 121 4.63 14.06 5.30
C ARG A 121 3.80 15.28 5.70
N ASP A 122 4.13 15.89 6.84
CA ASP A 122 3.63 17.19 7.31
C ASP A 122 4.06 18.31 6.35
N SER A 123 3.23 18.56 5.36
CA SER A 123 3.16 19.79 4.59
C SER A 123 2.19 19.56 3.45
N LYS A 124 1.40 20.58 3.10
CA LYS A 124 0.81 20.66 1.77
C LYS A 124 1.96 20.48 0.78
N ILE A 125 1.94 19.45 -0.07
CA ILE A 125 2.77 19.50 -1.27
C ILE A 125 2.35 20.79 -1.99
N ALA A 126 3.21 21.79 -1.95
CA ALA A 126 2.98 23.03 -2.66
C ALA A 126 3.30 22.75 -4.13
N GLY A 127 2.26 22.72 -4.97
CA GLY A 127 2.43 22.45 -6.40
C GLY A 127 1.21 21.77 -7.02
N PRO A 128 1.21 21.57 -8.34
CA PRO A 128 0.10 20.97 -9.08
C PRO A 128 0.06 19.44 -8.99
N TRP A 129 0.87 18.82 -8.13
CA TRP A 129 1.09 17.37 -8.12
C TRP A 129 0.23 16.68 -7.07
N THR A 130 -0.32 15.51 -7.42
CA THR A 130 -0.82 14.56 -6.43
C THR A 130 0.38 13.91 -5.72
N ARG A 131 0.23 13.64 -4.43
CA ARG A 131 1.25 12.98 -3.61
C ARG A 131 1.17 11.47 -3.83
N PRO A 132 2.24 10.78 -4.22
CA PRO A 132 2.26 9.33 -4.20
C PRO A 132 2.47 8.79 -2.78
N ASP A 133 2.07 7.55 -2.54
CA ASP A 133 2.32 6.85 -1.28
C ASP A 133 3.81 6.57 -1.06
N PHE A 134 4.52 6.15 -2.12
CA PHE A 134 5.97 6.00 -2.10
C PHE A 134 6.62 6.69 -3.28
N THR A 135 7.81 7.20 -3.03
CA THR A 135 8.71 7.70 -4.07
C THR A 135 10.03 6.95 -3.98
N MET A 136 10.51 6.46 -5.11
CA MET A 136 11.84 5.90 -5.24
C MET A 136 12.63 6.68 -6.28
N VAL A 137 13.89 6.92 -5.98
CA VAL A 137 14.86 7.43 -6.93
C VAL A 137 15.89 6.35 -7.17
N SER A 138 16.19 6.04 -8.43
CA SER A 138 17.25 5.09 -8.77
C SER A 138 18.23 5.69 -9.76
N TYR A 139 19.48 5.28 -9.65
CA TYR A 139 20.57 5.71 -10.50
C TYR A 139 21.45 4.52 -10.90
N LYS A 140 21.39 4.15 -12.18
CA LYS A 140 22.14 3.02 -12.74
C LYS A 140 23.24 3.52 -13.68
N LYS A 141 24.49 3.13 -13.39
CA LYS A 141 25.62 3.32 -14.32
C LYS A 141 25.82 2.05 -15.13
N PHE A 142 26.04 2.19 -16.43
CA PHE A 142 26.31 1.06 -17.31
C PHE A 142 27.81 0.91 -17.52
N PRO A 143 28.47 -0.14 -17.02
CA PRO A 143 29.93 -0.24 -17.05
C PRO A 143 30.50 -0.41 -18.47
N TRP A 144 29.69 -0.90 -19.40
CA TRP A 144 30.10 -1.25 -20.76
C TRP A 144 29.58 -0.28 -21.83
N THR A 145 28.77 0.71 -21.44
CA THR A 145 28.21 1.72 -22.37
C THR A 145 28.33 3.11 -21.78
N ILE A 146 28.37 4.13 -22.63
CA ILE A 146 28.39 5.52 -22.16
C ILE A 146 26.98 5.87 -21.73
N GLY A 147 26.82 6.25 -20.47
CA GLY A 147 25.56 6.79 -19.95
C GLY A 147 25.23 6.31 -18.54
N SER A 148 24.20 6.95 -18.01
CA SER A 148 23.55 6.55 -16.78
C SER A 148 22.06 6.78 -16.91
N GLU A 149 21.30 5.99 -16.17
CA GLU A 149 19.85 6.14 -16.07
C GLU A 149 19.51 6.66 -14.68
N PHE A 150 18.91 7.84 -14.65
CA PHE A 150 18.28 8.40 -13.46
C PHE A 150 16.77 8.27 -13.61
N ASP A 151 16.14 7.67 -12.61
CA ASP A 151 14.71 7.44 -12.59
C ASP A 151 14.10 7.95 -11.31
N VAL A 152 12.97 8.62 -11.48
CA VAL A 152 12.00 8.91 -10.41
C VAL A 152 10.83 7.97 -10.62
N VAL A 153 10.58 7.12 -9.64
CA VAL A 153 9.52 6.11 -9.65
C VAL A 153 8.54 6.44 -8.54
N THR A 154 7.25 6.40 -8.87
CA THR A 154 6.16 6.69 -7.93
C THR A 154 5.25 5.49 -7.80
N PHE A 155 4.74 5.25 -6.60
CA PHE A 155 3.85 4.14 -6.30
C PHE A 155 2.60 4.68 -5.61
N GLU A 156 1.45 4.28 -6.14
CA GLU A 156 0.14 4.48 -5.53
C GLU A 156 -0.35 3.13 -5.03
N VAL A 157 -0.36 2.96 -3.71
CA VAL A 157 -0.80 1.75 -3.01
C VAL A 157 -2.28 1.87 -2.73
N LYS A 158 -3.04 0.83 -3.02
CA LYS A 158 -4.46 0.77 -2.63
C LYS A 158 -4.75 -0.38 -1.69
N ARG A 159 -5.92 -0.33 -1.07
CA ARG A 159 -6.48 -1.48 -0.38
C ARG A 159 -7.06 -2.48 -1.38
N ALA A 160 -7.19 -3.72 -0.95
CA ALA A 160 -7.80 -4.79 -1.73
C ALA A 160 -9.22 -4.46 -2.23
N ASP A 161 -10.02 -3.74 -1.44
CA ASP A 161 -11.39 -3.34 -1.78
C ASP A 161 -11.46 -2.10 -2.70
N THR A 162 -10.38 -1.31 -2.78
CA THR A 162 -10.27 -0.12 -3.64
C THR A 162 -9.35 -0.32 -4.83
N SER A 163 -8.97 -1.58 -5.11
CA SER A 163 -8.13 -1.98 -6.25
C SER A 163 -8.90 -1.94 -7.57
N ASN A 164 -9.12 -0.73 -8.08
CA ASN A 164 -9.91 -0.46 -9.28
C ASN A 164 -9.24 0.55 -10.22
N VAL A 165 -9.92 0.87 -11.32
CA VAL A 165 -9.39 1.72 -12.40
C VAL A 165 -9.05 3.15 -11.96
N LEU A 166 -9.71 3.69 -10.93
CA LEU A 166 -9.43 5.04 -10.44
C LEU A 166 -7.98 5.15 -9.92
N ALA A 167 -7.48 4.10 -9.30
CA ALA A 167 -6.10 4.02 -8.82
C ALA A 167 -5.07 4.12 -9.97
N VAL A 168 -5.41 3.65 -11.17
CA VAL A 168 -4.57 3.82 -12.36
C VAL A 168 -4.48 5.30 -12.75
N PHE A 169 -5.59 6.03 -12.67
CA PHE A 169 -5.61 7.46 -13.00
C PHE A 169 -4.92 8.32 -11.94
N GLU A 170 -4.96 7.91 -10.67
CA GLU A 170 -4.18 8.53 -9.59
C GLU A 170 -2.68 8.28 -9.79
N ALA A 171 -2.26 7.06 -10.11
CA ALA A 171 -0.87 6.79 -10.48
C ALA A 171 -0.46 7.57 -11.75
N MET A 172 -1.38 7.75 -12.70
CA MET A 172 -1.14 8.50 -13.94
C MET A 172 -0.85 9.98 -13.69
N SER A 173 -1.44 10.62 -12.67
CA SER A 173 -1.16 12.03 -12.38
C SER A 173 0.25 12.26 -11.84
N HIS A 174 0.94 11.23 -11.33
CA HIS A 174 2.35 11.33 -10.91
C HIS A 174 3.33 11.42 -12.07
N ARG A 175 2.94 10.93 -13.26
CA ARG A 175 3.80 10.84 -14.45
C ARG A 175 4.36 12.19 -14.92
N SER A 176 3.72 13.30 -14.56
CA SER A 176 4.22 14.63 -14.89
C SER A 176 5.55 15.01 -14.21
N ALA A 177 5.94 14.29 -13.16
CA ALA A 177 7.18 14.49 -12.42
C ALA A 177 8.04 13.22 -12.27
N ALA A 178 7.50 12.05 -12.68
CA ALA A 178 8.13 10.75 -12.53
C ALA A 178 8.41 10.08 -13.89
N THR A 179 9.55 9.40 -13.98
CA THR A 179 9.93 8.58 -15.14
C THR A 179 9.10 7.31 -15.25
N ARG A 180 8.65 6.76 -14.12
CA ARG A 180 7.76 5.59 -14.05
C ARG A 180 6.74 5.80 -12.92
N SER A 181 5.53 5.30 -13.15
CA SER A 181 4.47 5.33 -12.15
C SER A 181 3.80 3.97 -12.09
N TYR A 182 3.58 3.49 -10.88
CA TYR A 182 2.97 2.20 -10.58
C TYR A 182 1.71 2.40 -9.74
N VAL A 183 0.69 1.60 -10.06
CA VAL A 183 -0.37 1.28 -9.11
C VAL A 183 -0.03 -0.06 -8.46
N VAL A 184 -0.29 -0.18 -7.16
CA VAL A 184 0.12 -1.33 -6.34
C VAL A 184 -1.08 -1.88 -5.60
N PHE A 185 -1.41 -3.15 -5.87
CA PHE A 185 -2.55 -3.83 -5.27
C PHE A 185 -2.10 -4.97 -4.34
N PRO A 186 -2.54 -4.99 -3.07
CA PRO A 186 -2.27 -6.05 -2.10
C PRO A 186 -3.21 -7.25 -2.35
N LEU A 187 -3.11 -7.81 -3.55
CA LEU A 187 -3.92 -8.90 -4.05
C LEU A 187 -3.04 -9.84 -4.86
N ASP A 188 -3.31 -11.14 -4.77
CA ASP A 188 -2.77 -12.08 -5.74
C ASP A 188 -3.62 -12.12 -7.02
N GLU A 189 -2.95 -12.39 -8.14
CA GLU A 189 -3.54 -12.42 -9.48
C GLU A 189 -4.72 -13.39 -9.59
N VAL A 190 -4.62 -14.56 -8.94
CA VAL A 190 -5.61 -15.64 -9.03
C VAL A 190 -6.88 -15.24 -8.28
N THR A 191 -6.75 -14.78 -7.03
CA THR A 191 -7.87 -14.31 -6.21
C THR A 191 -8.55 -13.12 -6.86
N TRP A 192 -7.78 -12.15 -7.37
CA TRP A 192 -8.34 -10.95 -7.96
C TRP A 192 -9.16 -11.26 -9.22
N THR A 193 -8.60 -12.04 -10.14
CA THR A 193 -9.28 -12.43 -11.39
C THR A 193 -10.50 -13.33 -11.12
N THR A 194 -10.47 -14.14 -10.06
CA THR A 194 -11.63 -14.95 -9.66
C THR A 194 -12.75 -14.10 -9.06
N LYS A 195 -12.40 -13.11 -8.23
CA LYS A 195 -13.37 -12.27 -7.51
C LYS A 195 -14.01 -11.22 -8.42
N ASP A 196 -13.23 -10.56 -9.26
CA ASP A 196 -13.69 -9.50 -10.15
C ASP A 196 -12.94 -9.50 -11.49
N PRO A 197 -13.24 -10.45 -12.40
CA PRO A 197 -12.53 -10.59 -13.67
C PRO A 197 -12.67 -9.35 -14.56
N ALA A 198 -13.83 -8.69 -14.54
CA ALA A 198 -14.08 -7.51 -15.37
C ALA A 198 -13.23 -6.32 -14.91
N GLN A 199 -13.13 -6.09 -13.60
CA GLN A 199 -12.28 -5.04 -13.05
C GLN A 199 -10.80 -5.33 -13.27
N ALA A 200 -10.36 -6.58 -13.13
CA ALA A 200 -8.98 -7.00 -13.37
C ALA A 200 -8.56 -6.73 -14.82
N VAL A 201 -9.38 -7.13 -15.80
CA VAL A 201 -9.14 -6.83 -17.23
C VAL A 201 -9.10 -5.32 -17.47
N ARG A 202 -10.09 -4.58 -16.95
CA ARG A 202 -10.15 -3.13 -17.16
C ARG A 202 -8.93 -2.39 -16.61
N VAL A 203 -8.46 -2.74 -15.41
CA VAL A 203 -7.25 -2.12 -14.84
C VAL A 203 -6.05 -2.41 -15.71
N LYS A 204 -5.85 -3.67 -16.12
CA LYS A 204 -4.72 -4.06 -16.96
C LYS A 204 -4.71 -3.32 -18.30
N ASP A 205 -5.88 -3.19 -18.92
CA ASP A 205 -6.05 -2.44 -20.17
C ASP A 205 -5.67 -0.96 -20.01
N GLU A 206 -6.13 -0.30 -18.94
CA GLU A 206 -5.78 1.10 -18.68
C GLU A 206 -4.29 1.27 -18.33
N CYS A 207 -3.72 0.34 -17.55
CA CYS A 207 -2.29 0.31 -17.25
C CYS A 207 -1.46 0.26 -18.53
N ILE A 208 -1.76 -0.68 -19.43
CA ILE A 208 -1.09 -0.83 -20.73
C ILE A 208 -1.29 0.43 -21.58
N ARG A 209 -2.53 0.92 -21.71
CA ARG A 209 -2.88 2.08 -22.53
C ARG A 209 -2.13 3.34 -22.11
N HIS A 210 -2.02 3.58 -20.81
CA HIS A 210 -1.39 4.78 -20.27
C HIS A 210 0.11 4.61 -19.97
N GLY A 211 0.62 3.38 -20.02
CA GLY A 211 1.99 3.03 -19.67
C GLY A 211 2.27 3.07 -18.16
N ILE A 212 1.22 2.88 -17.35
CA ILE A 212 1.29 2.78 -15.89
C ILE A 212 1.57 1.32 -15.53
N GLY A 213 2.57 1.09 -14.70
CA GLY A 213 2.87 -0.26 -14.25
C GLY A 213 1.87 -0.74 -13.21
N LEU A 214 1.71 -2.06 -13.11
CA LEU A 214 0.90 -2.73 -12.11
C LEU A 214 1.80 -3.67 -11.32
N ILE A 215 1.87 -3.44 -10.01
CA ILE A 215 2.49 -4.37 -9.06
C ILE A 215 1.39 -5.06 -8.27
N LEU A 216 1.46 -6.38 -8.23
CA LEU A 216 0.63 -7.19 -7.35
C LEU A 216 1.49 -7.65 -6.19
N VAL A 217 0.98 -7.49 -4.97
CA VAL A 217 1.65 -7.94 -3.76
C VAL A 217 0.83 -9.09 -3.20
N GLY A 218 1.40 -10.29 -3.27
CA GLY A 218 0.71 -11.54 -2.94
C GLY A 218 0.34 -11.67 -1.47
N ALA A 219 -0.33 -12.78 -1.14
CA ALA A 219 -0.74 -13.09 0.22
C ALA A 219 0.46 -13.03 1.19
N GLY A 220 0.40 -12.11 2.16
CA GLY A 220 1.49 -11.85 3.12
C GLY A 220 2.14 -10.48 2.93
N HIS A 221 1.85 -9.81 1.82
CA HIS A 221 2.35 -8.47 1.47
C HIS A 221 3.87 -8.33 1.41
N SER A 222 4.58 -9.45 1.36
CA SER A 222 6.04 -9.53 1.33
C SER A 222 6.58 -9.79 -0.07
N THR A 223 5.78 -10.37 -0.98
CA THR A 223 6.21 -10.70 -2.33
C THR A 223 5.50 -9.83 -3.36
N ALA A 224 6.24 -8.89 -3.94
CA ALA A 224 5.77 -8.07 -5.05
C ALA A 224 6.14 -8.71 -6.40
N VAL A 225 5.24 -8.62 -7.38
CA VAL A 225 5.50 -9.01 -8.77
C VAL A 225 5.06 -7.92 -9.73
N HIS A 226 5.86 -7.69 -10.78
CA HIS A 226 5.46 -6.85 -11.90
C HIS A 226 4.46 -7.61 -12.77
N ALA A 227 3.16 -7.41 -12.51
CA ALA A 227 2.11 -7.92 -13.39
C ALA A 227 2.12 -7.17 -14.73
N ILE A 228 2.40 -5.86 -14.69
CA ILE A 228 2.65 -5.04 -15.87
C ILE A 228 3.85 -4.12 -15.57
N PRO A 229 4.94 -4.17 -16.35
CA PRO A 229 6.04 -3.23 -16.18
C PRO A 229 5.61 -1.80 -16.59
N ALA A 230 6.04 -0.79 -15.83
CA ALA A 230 5.75 0.60 -16.21
C ALA A 230 6.58 1.00 -17.44
N ARG A 231 5.97 1.78 -18.35
CA ARG A 231 6.73 2.42 -19.42
C ARG A 231 7.53 3.58 -18.82
N ARG A 232 8.80 3.67 -19.22
CA ARG A 232 9.64 4.82 -18.88
C ARG A 232 9.26 6.02 -19.74
N PHE A 233 9.18 7.19 -19.13
CA PHE A 233 8.94 8.47 -19.79
C PHE A 233 10.08 9.45 -19.53
N ASP A 234 10.31 10.32 -20.51
CA ASP A 234 11.17 11.47 -20.31
C ASP A 234 10.49 12.45 -19.35
N ILE A 235 11.29 12.99 -18.44
CA ILE A 235 10.85 13.94 -17.43
C ILE A 235 11.37 15.33 -17.75
N ASP A 236 10.57 16.33 -17.41
CA ASP A 236 11.05 17.69 -17.26
C ASP A 236 11.88 17.77 -15.98
N HIS A 237 13.20 17.96 -16.13
CA HIS A 237 14.14 18.00 -15.01
C HIS A 237 13.77 19.02 -13.94
N ARG A 238 13.17 20.15 -14.31
CA ARG A 238 12.76 21.17 -13.36
C ARG A 238 11.57 20.67 -12.53
N LYS A 239 10.54 20.14 -13.19
CA LYS A 239 9.36 19.58 -12.51
C LYS A 239 9.73 18.43 -11.58
N SER A 240 10.61 17.55 -12.05
CA SER A 240 11.08 16.41 -11.26
C SER A 240 11.92 16.87 -10.06
N SER A 241 12.81 17.85 -10.24
CA SER A 241 13.57 18.44 -9.13
C SER A 241 12.67 19.10 -8.08
N ASP A 242 11.69 19.90 -8.52
CA ASP A 242 10.73 20.56 -7.62
C ASP A 242 9.88 19.52 -6.86
N PHE A 243 9.47 18.44 -7.53
CA PHE A 243 8.75 17.33 -6.93
C PHE A 243 9.60 16.62 -5.86
N LEU A 244 10.83 16.20 -6.19
CA LEU A 244 11.73 15.53 -5.25
C LEU A 244 12.05 16.42 -4.04
N ALA A 245 12.21 17.73 -4.26
CA ALA A 245 12.42 18.69 -3.18
C ALA A 245 11.24 18.76 -2.21
N ALA A 246 10.01 18.58 -2.72
CA ALA A 246 8.78 18.60 -1.93
C ALA A 246 8.49 17.27 -1.21
N VAL A 247 8.85 16.13 -1.80
CA VAL A 247 8.47 14.81 -1.24
C VAL A 247 9.57 14.11 -0.46
N LEU A 248 10.85 14.27 -0.82
CA LEU A 248 11.95 13.57 -0.14
C LEU A 248 12.38 14.26 1.16
N THR A 249 12.93 13.49 2.10
CA THR A 249 13.48 14.04 3.36
C THR A 249 14.82 14.67 3.05
N GLU A 250 15.35 15.49 3.97
CA GLU A 250 16.76 15.92 3.87
C GLU A 250 17.72 14.72 3.82
N ALA A 251 17.43 13.64 4.56
CA ALA A 251 18.19 12.39 4.46
C ALA A 251 18.13 11.79 3.04
N GLY A 252 16.94 11.69 2.45
CA GLY A 252 16.77 11.22 1.08
C GLY A 252 17.47 12.11 0.05
N LYS A 253 17.34 13.45 0.17
CA LYS A 253 18.01 14.43 -0.70
C LYS A 253 19.53 14.30 -0.62
N ASN A 254 20.08 14.15 0.58
CA ASN A 254 21.52 13.96 0.77
C ASN A 254 21.98 12.65 0.13
N ARG A 255 21.22 11.57 0.31
CA ARG A 255 21.53 10.26 -0.29
C ARG A 255 21.59 10.32 -1.81
N ILE A 256 20.59 10.90 -2.46
CA ILE A 256 20.57 10.99 -3.93
C ILE A 256 21.62 11.98 -4.47
N ALA A 257 22.07 12.95 -3.67
CA ALA A 257 23.10 13.89 -4.07
C ALA A 257 24.49 13.24 -4.16
N GLU A 258 24.74 12.12 -3.46
CA GLU A 258 25.97 11.31 -3.55
C GLU A 258 26.15 10.65 -4.92
N TRP A 259 25.08 10.53 -5.71
CA TRP A 259 25.10 9.90 -7.04
C TRP A 259 25.52 10.85 -8.17
N LYS A 260 25.71 12.14 -7.86
CA LYS A 260 26.18 13.16 -8.80
C LYS A 260 27.63 12.95 -9.23
#